data_AF-A0A9D4QUW5-F1
#
_entry.id   AF-A0A9D4QUW5-F1
#
_cell.length_a   1.000
_cell.length_b   1.000
_cell.length_c   1.000
_cell.angle_alpha   90.00
_cell.angle_beta   90.00
_cell.angle_gamma   90.00
#
_symmetry.space_group_name_H-M   'P 1'
#
loop_
_entity.id
_entity.type
_entity.pdbx_description
1 polymer ?
#
loop_
_entity_poly.entity_id
_entity_poly.type
_entity_poly.pdbx_seq_one_letter_code
_entity_poly.pdbx_strand_id
1 'polypeptide(L)' 'MWLYPVEIGTRGFPAQSLWRMFSALGIKGADRKRAVGKLSLAAERASSWLWMKREERSWKPTTNT' A
#
# COMPACT_ATOMS: atom_id res chain seq x y z
N MET A 1 0.41 -0.95 -20.26
CA MET A 1 -0.10 -0.70 -18.89
C MET A 1 1.07 -0.90 -17.94
N TRP A 2 1.47 0.14 -17.20
CA TRP A 2 2.62 0.06 -16.29
C TRP A 2 2.14 -0.49 -14.94
N LEU A 3 2.33 -1.79 -14.72
CA LEU A 3 2.08 -2.44 -13.44
C LEU A 3 3.36 -2.45 -12.61
N TYR A 4 3.31 -1.84 -11.43
CA TYR A 4 4.40 -1.87 -10.46
C TYR A 4 3.92 -2.66 -9.24
N PRO A 5 4.31 -3.94 -9.07
CA PRO A 5 3.97 -4.68 -7.86
C PRO A 5 4.67 -4.02 -6.68
N VAL A 6 3.88 -3.56 -5.71
CA VAL A 6 4.37 -2.97 -4.46
C VAL A 6 4.05 -3.92 -3.32
N GLU A 7 5.10 -4.43 -2.69
CA GLU A 7 4.99 -5.23 -1.49
C GLU A 7 4.73 -4.32 -0.29
N ILE A 8 3.65 -4.59 0.44
CA ILE A 8 3.31 -3.91 1.69
C ILE A 8 3.53 -4.93 2.81
N GLY A 9 4.57 -4.72 3.63
CA GLY A 9 4.85 -5.60 4.76
C GLY A 9 3.78 -5.52 5.85
N THR A 10 3.85 -6.42 6.84
CA THR A 10 2.91 -6.57 7.98
C THR A 10 2.74 -5.33 8.88
N ARG A 11 3.48 -4.24 8.64
CA ARG A 11 3.36 -2.95 9.35
C ARG A 11 3.27 -1.74 8.42
N GLY A 12 2.78 -1.92 7.19
CA GLY A 12 2.65 -0.80 6.24
C GLY A 12 4.01 -0.23 5.77
N PHE A 13 5.12 -0.95 5.95
CA PHE A 13 6.42 -0.58 5.40
C PHE A 13 6.45 -0.98 3.92
N PRO A 14 6.53 -0.01 2.99
CA PRO A 14 6.71 -0.31 1.59
C PRO A 14 8.17 -0.69 1.36
N ALA A 15 8.42 -1.99 1.39
CA ALA A 15 9.72 -2.58 1.19
C ALA A 15 10.15 -2.33 -0.26
N GLN A 16 11.22 -1.55 -0.49
CA GLN A 16 12.01 -1.36 -1.73
C GLN A 16 11.28 -1.11 -3.07
N SER A 17 10.29 -1.92 -3.41
CA SER A 17 9.36 -1.85 -4.54
C SER A 17 8.70 -0.48 -4.72
N LEU A 18 8.18 0.15 -3.65
CA LEU A 18 7.59 1.49 -3.77
C LEU A 18 8.64 2.56 -4.13
N TRP A 19 9.86 2.41 -3.59
CA TRP A 19 10.96 3.30 -3.93
C TRP A 19 11.33 3.17 -5.42
N ARG A 20 11.32 1.95 -5.95
CA ARG A 20 11.51 1.68 -7.39
C ARG A 20 10.36 2.22 -8.23
N MET A 21 9.11 2.01 -7.81
CA MET A 21 7.91 2.54 -8.48
C MET A 21 7.98 4.06 -8.58
N PHE A 22 8.22 4.77 -7.48
CA PHE A 22 8.33 6.22 -7.51
C PHE A 22 9.49 6.71 -8.36
N SER A 23 10.61 5.99 -8.36
CA SER A 23 11.75 6.31 -9.24
C SER A 23 11.37 6.15 -10.72
N ALA A 24 10.64 5.08 -11.07
CA ALA A 24 10.14 4.83 -12.42
C ALA A 24 9.09 5.87 -12.86
N LEU A 25 8.30 6.38 -11.91
CA LEU A 25 7.36 7.50 -12.12
C LEU A 25 8.05 8.88 -12.13
N GLY A 26 9.37 8.93 -12.00
CA GLY A 26 10.13 10.19 -12.03
C GLY A 26 10.13 10.98 -10.72
N ILE A 27 9.52 10.46 -9.64
CA ILE A 27 9.52 11.09 -8.32
C ILE A 27 10.87 10.81 -7.63
N LYS A 28 11.60 11.88 -7.30
CA LYS A 28 13.00 11.80 -6.82
C LYS A 28 13.21 12.61 -5.55
N GLY A 29 14.40 12.48 -4.96
CA GLY A 29 14.87 13.32 -3.86
C GLY A 29 13.93 13.34 -2.64
N ALA A 30 13.73 14.54 -2.09
CA ALA A 30 12.89 14.78 -0.92
C ALA A 30 11.42 14.44 -1.17
N ASP A 31 10.91 14.68 -2.37
CA ASP A 31 9.53 14.35 -2.75
C ASP A 31 9.27 12.85 -2.70
N ARG A 32 10.23 12.04 -3.16
CA ARG A 32 10.14 10.58 -3.03
C ARG A 32 10.06 10.15 -1.58
N LYS A 33 10.91 10.70 -0.71
CA LYS A 33 10.89 10.37 0.73
C LYS A 33 9.56 10.74 1.38
N ARG A 34 9.01 11.90 1.03
CA ARG A 34 7.70 12.37 1.52
C ARG A 34 6.55 11.51 0.97
N ALA A 35 6.58 11.16 -0.31
CA ALA A 35 5.58 10.30 -0.94
C ALA A 35 5.56 8.91 -0.31
N VAL A 36 6.74 8.33 -0.06
CA VAL A 36 6.88 7.05 0.66
C VAL A 36 6.25 7.15 2.05
N GLY A 37 6.63 8.14 2.87
CA GLY A 37 6.08 8.27 4.22
C GLY A 37 4.55 8.42 4.26
N LYS A 38 3.98 9.21 3.35
CA LYS A 38 2.52 9.36 3.23
C LYS A 38 1.84 8.04 2.85
N LEU A 39 2.40 7.31 1.89
CA LEU A 39 1.82 6.06 1.43
C LEU A 39 1.96 4.97 2.50
N SER A 40 3.07 4.91 3.23
CA SER A 40 3.25 4.01 4.38
C SER A 40 2.17 4.24 5.44
N LEU A 41 1.93 5.49 5.82
CA LEU A 41 0.91 5.83 6.83
C LEU A 41 -0.50 5.44 6.35
N ALA A 42 -0.81 5.69 5.09
CA ALA A 42 -2.10 5.29 4.51
C ALA A 42 -2.26 3.76 4.51
N ALA A 43 -1.20 3.03 4.11
CA ALA A 43 -1.20 1.57 4.10
C ALA A 43 -1.33 0.99 5.51
N GLU A 44 -0.65 1.54 6.51
CA GLU A 44 -0.76 1.13 7.91
C GLU A 44 -2.19 1.32 8.45
N ARG A 45 -2.79 2.50 8.21
CA ARG A 45 -4.16 2.78 8.64
C ARG A 45 -5.17 1.86 7.96
N ALA A 46 -5.04 1.65 6.65
CA ALA A 46 -5.90 0.74 5.91
C ALA A 46 -5.76 -0.71 6.41
N SER A 47 -4.52 -1.17 6.62
CA SER A 47 -4.25 -2.51 7.14
C SER A 47 -4.79 -2.71 8.56
N SER A 48 -4.64 -1.69 9.43
CA SER A 48 -5.17 -1.73 10.79
C SER A 48 -6.69 -1.76 10.81
N TRP A 49 -7.33 -0.95 9.96
CA TRP A 49 -8.79 -0.96 9.81
C TRP A 49 -9.28 -2.32 9.31
N LEU A 50 -8.67 -2.89 8.28
CA LEU A 50 -8.99 -4.22 7.77
C LEU A 50 -8.85 -5.29 8.86
N TRP A 51 -7.78 -5.22 9.66
CA TRP A 51 -7.55 -6.14 10.78
C TRP A 51 -8.63 -6.05 11.86
N MET A 52 -9.11 -4.85 12.19
CA MET A 52 -10.23 -4.64 13.11
C MET A 52 -11.53 -5.21 12.56
N LYS A 53 -11.71 -5.18 11.24
CA LYS A 53 -12.90 -5.63 10.52
C LYS A 53 -12.88 -7.11 10.15
N ARG A 54 -11.82 -7.86 10.50
CA ARG A 54 -11.62 -9.25 10.06
C ARG A 54 -12.75 -10.23 10.44
N GLU A 55 -13.51 -9.93 11.49
CA GLU A 55 -14.60 -10.78 11.99
C GLU A 55 -15.96 -10.42 11.34
N GLU A 56 -16.02 -9.35 10.55
CA GLU A 56 -17.25 -8.93 9.86
C GLU A 56 -17.53 -9.85 8.67
N ARG A 57 -18.61 -10.64 8.79
CA ARG A 57 -19.06 -11.59 7.75
C ARG A 57 -19.45 -10.92 6.42
N SER A 58 -19.68 -9.61 6.41
CA SER A 58 -19.98 -8.81 5.21
C SER A 58 -18.76 -8.61 4.30
N TRP A 59 -17.55 -8.88 4.78
CA TRP A 59 -16.30 -8.67 4.02
C TRP A 59 -16.06 -9.71 2.91
N LYS A 60 -17.00 -10.61 2.64
CA LYS A 60 -16.82 -11.58 1.54
C LYS A 60 -16.82 -10.85 0.20
N PRO A 61 -15.84 -11.10 -0.69
CA PRO A 61 -15.95 -10.69 -2.08
C PRO A 61 -17.28 -11.21 -2.61
N THR A 62 -18.08 -10.34 -3.23
CA THR A 62 -19.32 -10.77 -3.86
C THR A 62 -18.95 -11.72 -4.99
N THR A 63 -19.01 -13.04 -4.72
CA THR A 63 -18.99 -14.06 -5.77
C THR A 63 -20.34 -13.98 -6.47
N ASN A 64 -20.45 -13.04 -7.40
CA ASN A 64 -21.46 -13.11 -8.45
C ASN A 64 -21.04 -14.30 -9.32
N THR A 65 -21.67 -15.44 -9.04
CA THR A 65 -21.58 -16.67 -9.82
C THR A 65 -22.87 -16.79 -10.60
#